data_AF-A0A895ABI0-F1
#
_entry.id   AF-A0A895ABI0-F1
#
_cell.length_a   1.000
_cell.length_b   1.000
_cell.length_c   1.000
_cell.angle_alpha   90.00
_cell.angle_beta   90.00
_cell.angle_gamma   90.00
#
_symmetry.space_group_name_H-M   'P 1'
#
loop_
_entity.id
_entity.type
_entity.pdbx_description
1 polymer ?
#
loop_
_entity_poly.entity_id
_entity_poly.type
_entity_poly.pdbx_seq_one_letter_code
_entity_poly.pdbx_strand_id
1 'polypeptide(L)'
;MFEAVDLVEEGKLYLRVELAGDYYPGDVSARFEIRWYRNDDFTVHYQEERQESVWKCRWDRHPSSHNERDHFHPPPDASRADAEDAQWPQDHRDVCRLALNYVEERIKTLWERH
;
A
#
# COMPACT_ATOMS: atom_id res chain seq x y z
N MET A 1 13.35 -7.27 6.03
CA MET A 1 12.13 -6.84 5.29
C MET A 1 10.97 -6.65 6.26
N PHE A 2 10.42 -7.70 6.88
CA PHE A 2 9.30 -7.56 7.82
C PHE A 2 9.74 -7.62 9.28
N GLU A 3 9.15 -6.80 10.13
CA GLU A 3 9.31 -6.82 11.58
C GLU A 3 8.15 -7.58 12.26
N ALA A 4 6.91 -7.34 11.81
CA ALA A 4 5.72 -8.02 12.32
C ALA A 4 4.70 -8.27 11.20
N VAL A 5 3.90 -9.32 11.36
CA VAL A 5 2.80 -9.68 10.45
C VAL A 5 1.63 -10.18 11.28
N ASP A 6 0.51 -9.48 11.21
CA ASP A 6 -0.66 -9.74 12.05
C ASP A 6 -1.96 -9.68 11.25
N LEU A 7 -2.92 -10.50 11.68
CA LEU A 7 -4.32 -10.33 11.30
C LEU A 7 -4.99 -9.46 12.36
N VAL A 8 -5.51 -8.30 11.97
CA VAL A 8 -6.11 -7.32 12.88
C VAL A 8 -7.62 -7.31 12.71
N GLU A 9 -8.35 -7.37 13.83
CA GLU A 9 -9.83 -7.39 13.88
C GLU A 9 -10.41 -6.16 14.59
N GLU A 10 -10.03 -4.96 14.15
CA GLU A 10 -10.55 -3.70 14.70
C GLU A 10 -11.73 -3.20 13.85
N GLY A 11 -12.91 -3.78 14.10
CA GLY A 11 -14.15 -3.52 13.36
C GLY A 11 -14.21 -4.20 11.99
N LYS A 12 -13.05 -4.42 11.34
CA LYS A 12 -12.90 -5.11 10.05
C LYS A 12 -11.61 -5.94 10.08
N LEU A 13 -11.63 -7.15 9.50
CA LEU A 13 -10.45 -8.00 9.36
C LEU A 13 -9.54 -7.50 8.23
N TYR A 14 -8.24 -7.33 8.52
CA TYR A 14 -7.20 -7.02 7.52
C TYR A 14 -5.85 -7.61 7.93
N LEU A 15 -4.99 -7.84 6.93
CA LEU A 15 -3.58 -8.17 7.13
C LEU A 15 -2.81 -6.88 7.36
N ARG A 16 -1.98 -6.82 8.40
CA ARG A 16 -1.04 -5.73 8.67
C ARG A 16 0.37 -6.28 8.70
N VAL A 17 1.26 -5.63 7.97
CA VAL A 17 2.68 -5.97 7.89
C VAL A 17 3.47 -4.74 8.27
N GLU A 18 4.26 -4.81 9.33
CA GLU A 18 5.23 -3.79 9.67
C GLU A 18 6.56 -4.14 8.99
N LEU A 19 7.14 -3.18 8.30
CA LEU A 19 8.45 -3.32 7.64
C LEU A 19 9.54 -2.92 8.62
N ALA A 20 10.62 -3.70 8.63
CA ALA A 20 11.76 -3.46 9.49
C ALA A 20 12.41 -2.11 9.17
N GLY A 21 12.71 -1.31 10.20
CA GLY A 21 13.31 0.02 10.01
C GLY A 21 14.65 0.00 9.27
N ASP A 22 15.45 -1.07 9.46
CA ASP A 22 16.71 -1.28 8.73
C ASP A 22 16.54 -1.55 7.22
N TYR A 23 15.29 -1.69 6.78
CA TYR A 23 14.95 -1.81 5.37
C TYR A 23 14.97 -0.47 4.63
N TYR A 24 14.98 0.65 5.36
CA TYR A 24 15.00 2.00 4.80
C TYR A 24 16.32 2.71 5.13
N PRO A 25 16.72 3.66 4.27
CA PRO A 25 17.69 4.67 4.69
C PRO A 25 17.02 5.67 5.65
N GLY A 26 17.62 5.84 6.83
CA GLY A 26 17.14 6.75 7.88
C GLY A 26 16.07 6.15 8.79
N ASP A 27 15.52 6.98 9.68
CA ASP A 27 14.50 6.58 10.65
C ASP A 27 13.10 6.64 10.01
N VAL A 28 12.51 5.47 9.75
CA VAL A 28 11.22 5.30 9.09
C VAL A 28 10.45 4.19 9.80
N SER A 29 9.20 4.45 10.14
CA SER A 29 8.23 3.40 10.46
C SER A 29 7.35 3.18 9.22
N ALA A 30 7.25 1.96 8.72
CA ALA A 30 6.50 1.69 7.50
C ALA A 30 5.63 0.45 7.64
N ARG A 31 4.43 0.54 7.08
CA ARG A 31 3.44 -0.54 7.13
C ARG A 31 2.77 -0.76 5.80
N PHE A 32 2.36 -2.00 5.61
CA PHE A 32 1.56 -2.47 4.49
C PHE A 32 0.31 -3.15 5.01
N GLU A 33 -0.86 -2.69 4.58
CA GLU A 33 -2.16 -3.16 5.04
C GLU A 33 -2.95 -3.70 3.84
N ILE A 34 -3.48 -4.91 3.95
CA ILE A 34 -4.30 -5.50 2.89
C ILE A 34 -5.63 -5.96 3.44
N ARG A 35 -6.68 -5.59 2.73
CA ARG A 35 -8.03 -5.99 3.04
C ARG A 35 -8.74 -6.52 1.82
N TRP A 36 -9.24 -7.75 1.92
CA TRP A 36 -10.07 -8.38 0.90
C TRP A 36 -11.53 -8.46 1.33
N TYR A 37 -12.42 -8.45 0.35
CA TYR A 37 -13.85 -8.60 0.53
C TYR A 37 -14.37 -9.81 -0.26
N ARG A 38 -15.56 -10.30 0.09
CA ARG A 38 -16.15 -11.50 -0.53
C ARG A 38 -16.56 -11.31 -1.99
N ASN A 39 -16.66 -10.07 -2.46
CA ASN A 39 -17.05 -9.69 -3.81
C ASN A 39 -15.84 -9.36 -4.71
N ASP A 40 -14.65 -9.85 -4.36
CA ASP A 40 -13.39 -9.59 -5.05
C ASP A 40 -12.87 -8.14 -4.96
N ASP A 41 -13.58 -7.28 -4.21
CA ASP A 41 -13.04 -5.96 -3.88
C ASP A 41 -11.85 -6.09 -2.93
N PHE A 42 -10.98 -5.09 -2.95
CA PHE A 42 -9.87 -4.97 -2.00
C PHE A 42 -9.40 -3.53 -1.82
N THR A 43 -8.65 -3.34 -0.74
CA THR A 43 -7.78 -2.18 -0.54
C THR A 43 -6.41 -2.69 -0.12
N VAL A 44 -5.38 -2.23 -0.82
CA VAL A 44 -3.99 -2.33 -0.38
C VAL A 44 -3.54 -0.92 -0.03
N HIS A 45 -2.98 -0.73 1.15
CA HIS A 45 -2.48 0.57 1.62
C HIS A 45 -1.06 0.41 2.12
N TYR A 46 -0.18 1.28 1.64
CA TYR A 46 1.19 1.37 2.12
C TYR A 46 1.44 2.77 2.65
N GLN A 47 2.12 2.87 3.79
CA GLN A 47 2.38 4.12 4.48
C GLN A 47 3.76 4.10 5.15
N GLU A 48 4.49 5.19 4.98
CA GLU A 48 5.73 5.52 5.67
C GLU A 48 5.49 6.73 6.57
N GLU A 49 5.88 6.62 7.83
CA GLU A 49 6.00 7.72 8.78
C GLU A 49 7.47 8.12 8.87
N ARG A 50 7.75 9.39 8.59
CA ARG A 50 9.09 10.01 8.67
C ARG A 50 9.01 11.22 9.59
N GLN A 51 10.17 11.69 10.08
CA GLN A 51 10.24 12.77 11.07
C GLN A 51 9.38 14.01 10.72
N GLU A 52 9.31 14.39 9.44
CA GLU A 52 8.61 15.60 8.99
C GLU A 52 7.52 15.33 7.94
N SER A 53 7.26 14.07 7.57
CA SER A 53 6.31 13.77 6.50
C SER A 53 5.71 12.38 6.59
N VAL A 54 4.52 12.25 6.03
CA VAL A 54 3.89 10.97 5.73
C VAL A 54 3.96 10.76 4.23
N TRP A 55 4.28 9.54 3.82
CA TRP A 55 4.23 9.13 2.43
C TRP A 55 3.36 7.89 2.32
N LYS A 56 2.29 7.94 1.53
CA LYS A 56 1.35 6.81 1.40
C LYS A 56 0.73 6.71 0.02
N CYS A 57 0.40 5.49 -0.38
CA CYS A 57 -0.30 5.20 -1.63
C CYS A 57 -1.26 4.01 -1.42
N ARG A 58 -2.27 3.89 -2.30
CA ARG A 58 -3.27 2.81 -2.22
C ARG A 58 -3.59 2.21 -3.57
N TRP A 59 -3.85 0.90 -3.58
CA TRP A 59 -4.42 0.20 -4.72
C TRP A 59 -5.79 -0.30 -4.29
N ASP A 60 -6.82 0.19 -4.96
CA ASP A 60 -8.21 -0.11 -4.63
C ASP A 60 -8.88 -0.83 -5.79
N ARG A 61 -9.69 -1.84 -5.43
CA ARG A 61 -10.73 -2.42 -6.29
C ARG A 61 -12.05 -2.26 -5.55
N HIS A 62 -12.84 -1.27 -5.93
CA HIS A 62 -14.22 -1.10 -5.47
C HIS A 62 -14.98 -0.12 -6.38
N PRO A 63 -16.31 -0.16 -6.41
CA PRO A 63 -17.09 0.87 -7.09
C PRO A 63 -16.73 2.28 -6.59
N SER A 64 -16.42 3.20 -7.50
CA SER A 64 -16.19 4.62 -7.23
C SER A 64 -17.13 5.47 -8.09
N SER A 65 -17.52 6.65 -7.61
CA SER A 65 -18.33 7.60 -8.39
C SER A 65 -17.50 8.41 -9.40
N HIS A 66 -16.17 8.42 -9.23
CA HIS A 66 -15.25 9.27 -9.98
C HIS A 66 -14.18 8.48 -10.72
N ASN A 67 -14.01 7.19 -10.42
CA ASN A 67 -12.98 6.33 -10.99
C ASN A 67 -13.56 4.99 -11.45
N GLU A 68 -12.80 4.30 -12.29
CA GLU A 68 -13.02 2.89 -12.57
C GLU A 68 -12.96 2.04 -11.29
N ARG A 69 -13.49 0.81 -11.37
CA ARG A 69 -13.52 -0.11 -10.24
C ARG A 69 -12.10 -0.34 -9.68
N ASP A 70 -11.12 -0.44 -10.55
CA ASP A 70 -9.71 -0.54 -10.22
C ASP A 70 -9.09 0.86 -10.34
N HIS A 71 -8.48 1.37 -9.26
CA HIS A 71 -7.83 2.67 -9.25
C HIS A 71 -6.67 2.74 -8.26
N PHE A 72 -5.69 3.58 -8.58
CA PHE A 72 -4.51 3.85 -7.77
C PHE A 72 -4.64 5.23 -7.13
N HIS A 73 -4.40 5.32 -5.83
CA HIS A 73 -4.20 6.59 -5.15
C HIS A 73 -2.70 6.85 -5.01
N PRO A 74 -2.15 7.82 -5.77
CA PRO A 74 -0.73 8.06 -5.80
C PRO A 74 -0.24 8.70 -4.49
N PRO A 75 1.07 8.59 -4.23
CA PRO A 75 1.73 9.36 -3.19
C PRO A 75 1.77 10.87 -3.49
N PRO A 76 2.02 11.72 -2.48
CA PRO A 76 2.43 11.37 -1.11
C PRO A 76 1.28 11.09 -0.15
N ASP A 77 0.04 11.41 -0.50
CA ASP A 77 -1.06 11.49 0.45
C ASP A 77 -2.21 10.52 0.17
N ALA A 78 -2.11 9.69 -0.87
CA ALA A 78 -3.19 8.83 -1.33
C ALA A 78 -4.53 9.57 -1.46
N SER A 79 -4.48 10.82 -1.93
CA SER A 79 -5.63 11.69 -2.11
C SER A 79 -6.69 11.04 -3.01
N ARG A 80 -7.96 11.27 -2.67
CA ARG A 80 -9.07 10.84 -3.54
C ARG A 80 -9.20 11.68 -4.80
N ALA A 81 -8.77 12.94 -4.75
CA ALA A 81 -8.87 13.84 -5.90
C ALA A 81 -7.87 13.46 -6.99
N ASP A 82 -6.76 12.82 -6.61
CA ASP A 82 -5.66 12.44 -7.49
C ASP A 82 -5.70 10.96 -7.85
N ALA A 83 -6.83 10.29 -7.63
CA ALA A 83 -6.99 8.87 -7.95
C ALA A 83 -6.95 8.65 -9.47
N GLU A 84 -6.13 7.71 -9.89
CA GLU A 84 -5.90 7.37 -11.30
C GLU A 84 -6.55 6.03 -11.62
N ASP A 85 -7.29 5.96 -12.73
CA ASP A 85 -7.88 4.71 -13.20
C ASP A 85 -6.79 3.70 -13.57
N ALA A 86 -7.02 2.43 -13.25
CA ALA A 86 -6.05 1.37 -13.45
C ALA A 86 -6.74 0.03 -13.76
N GLN A 87 -5.94 -1.02 -13.98
CA GLN A 87 -6.43 -2.37 -14.14
C GLN A 87 -5.55 -3.34 -13.35
N TRP A 88 -6.14 -4.03 -12.38
CA TRP A 88 -5.41 -4.96 -11.51
C TRP A 88 -5.58 -6.40 -11.98
N PRO A 89 -4.58 -7.28 -11.74
CA PRO A 89 -4.74 -8.71 -11.92
C PRO A 89 -5.98 -9.26 -11.20
N GLN A 90 -6.56 -10.35 -11.70
CA GLN A 90 -7.66 -11.04 -11.02
C GLN A 90 -7.15 -11.86 -9.82
N ASP A 91 -5.95 -12.44 -9.92
CA ASP A 91 -5.39 -13.22 -8.83
C ASP A 91 -4.86 -12.30 -7.72
N HIS A 92 -5.35 -12.49 -6.50
CA HIS A 92 -4.95 -11.69 -5.34
C HIS A 92 -3.44 -11.74 -5.06
N ARG A 93 -2.76 -12.85 -5.39
CA ARG A 93 -1.30 -12.97 -5.21
C ARG A 93 -0.56 -12.09 -6.21
N ASP A 94 -1.10 -11.94 -7.41
CA ASP A 94 -0.53 -11.07 -8.43
C ASP A 94 -0.76 -9.60 -8.09
N VAL A 95 -1.90 -9.25 -7.48
CA VAL A 95 -2.13 -7.92 -6.88
C VAL A 95 -1.11 -7.63 -5.78
N CYS A 96 -0.88 -8.58 -4.85
CA CYS A 96 0.14 -8.42 -3.80
C CYS A 96 1.53 -8.22 -4.41
N ARG A 97 1.90 -9.01 -5.42
CA ARG A 97 3.20 -8.88 -6.10
C ARG A 97 3.35 -7.53 -6.77
N LEU A 98 2.29 -7.04 -7.43
CA LEU A 98 2.29 -5.71 -8.06
C LEU A 98 2.57 -4.60 -7.04
N ALA A 99 1.83 -4.59 -5.93
CA ALA A 99 1.97 -3.55 -4.92
C ALA A 99 3.30 -3.64 -4.15
N LEU A 100 3.75 -4.86 -3.81
CA LEU A 100 5.06 -5.06 -3.17
C LEU A 100 6.20 -4.64 -4.10
N ASN A 101 6.18 -5.01 -5.38
CA ASN A 101 7.21 -4.59 -6.34
C ASN A 101 7.32 -3.06 -6.44
N TYR A 102 6.18 -2.36 -6.38
CA TYR A 102 6.18 -0.90 -6.37
C TYR A 102 6.88 -0.34 -5.12
N VAL A 103 6.58 -0.90 -3.94
CA VAL A 103 7.21 -0.52 -2.66
C VAL A 103 8.71 -0.82 -2.69
N GLU A 104 9.11 -1.98 -3.20
CA GLU A 104 10.50 -2.40 -3.37
C GLU A 104 11.30 -1.41 -4.22
N GLU A 105 10.80 -1.04 -5.41
CA GLU A 105 11.48 -0.09 -6.28
C GLU A 105 11.58 1.30 -5.65
N ARG A 106 10.57 1.71 -4.87
CA ARG A 106 10.64 2.94 -4.08
C ARG A 106 11.76 2.88 -3.05
N ILE A 107 11.84 1.81 -2.25
CA ILE A 107 12.83 1.65 -1.19
C ILE A 107 14.25 1.63 -1.79
N LYS A 108 14.43 0.90 -2.88
CA LYS A 108 15.68 0.89 -3.65
C LYS A 108 16.07 2.30 -4.11
N THR A 109 15.13 3.04 -4.70
CA THR A 109 15.35 4.43 -5.13
C THR A 109 15.77 5.35 -3.96
N LEU A 110 15.24 5.11 -2.75
CA LEU A 110 15.66 5.86 -1.56
C LEU A 110 17.10 5.55 -1.17
N TRP A 111 17.50 4.27 -1.19
CA TRP A 111 18.88 3.86 -0.92
C TRP A 111 19.88 4.42 -1.93
N GLU A 112 19.51 4.50 -3.21
CA GLU A 112 20.36 5.08 -4.26
C GLU A 112 20.58 6.60 -4.10
N ARG A 113 19.72 7.28 -3.33
CA ARG A 113 19.74 8.74 -3.12
C ARG A 113 20.30 9.15 -1.75
N HIS A 114 20.59 8.19 -0.88
CA HIS A 114 21.11 8.43 0.47
C HIS A 114 22.64 8.37 0.47
#